data_AF-A0A9P1DFU9-F1
#
_entry.id   AF-A0A9P1DFU9-F1
#
_cell.length_a   1.000
_cell.length_b   1.000
_cell.length_c   1.000
_cell.angle_alpha   90.00
_cell.angle_beta   90.00
_cell.angle_gamma   90.00
#
_symmetry.space_group_name_H-M   'P 1'
#
loop_
_entity.id
_entity.type
_entity.pdbx_description
1 polymer ?
#
loop_
_entity_poly.entity_id
_entity_poly.type
_entity_poly.pdbx_seq_one_letter_code
_entity_poly.pdbx_strand_id
1 'polypeptide(L)'
;MAMERERRRGCVLLVLALLPCVQHRTWLSTRSSVRSSSVLCRAQADATLEVECLEDPAAIQWTKDQGAASWLELLEDSDAVIEAAEPSSEPRLRRLLQQRASAEGALPASLAVRHSPALRRAVRILRDLHRDEGGRPLNDLIDVALDQMAKGQLDWSQICSVAPRLAAHAEEAQEAIKLLTLGNNMAEDVILSGGNGLCIEGRWNDASITGRLERTKEEGWGQWASFFLAEGPEELLGHRMVACKRTSGGNVFNPKTGEPSFKSGDQLYLAMPDRAAVLELATYDQLPEFAVELARLLQEGVDEKGIVGPPEMVQAAKFLNSIKDLNEAEEAERRLYRFEKSPLSRRLYDELQSDPVWAEFWTAITPRIPEIYKAFRQAMLRSRPAQRMEPRRVSVLRINVLGVLGLLAIVGAVAWAAWQFFHPSVTEEAQNLPLYSLRGEAK
;
A
#
# COMPACT_ATOMS: atom_id res chain seq x y z
N MET A 1 -11.21 8.51 -33.96
CA MET A 1 -10.04 7.60 -33.86
C MET A 1 -9.12 7.85 -32.67
N ALA A 2 -8.70 9.08 -32.33
CA ALA A 2 -7.91 9.33 -31.11
C ALA A 2 -8.69 9.08 -29.80
N MET A 3 -9.96 9.48 -29.75
CA MET A 3 -10.87 9.27 -28.62
C MET A 3 -11.23 7.78 -28.38
N GLU A 4 -11.09 6.95 -29.42
CA GLU A 4 -11.37 5.50 -29.39
C GLU A 4 -10.13 4.68 -29.00
N ARG A 5 -8.92 5.21 -29.24
CA ARG A 5 -7.68 4.71 -28.63
C ARG A 5 -7.56 5.09 -27.15
N GLU A 6 -8.16 6.20 -26.72
CA GLU A 6 -8.24 6.55 -25.29
C GLU A 6 -9.31 5.74 -24.54
N ARG A 7 -10.45 5.40 -25.17
CA ARG A 7 -11.47 4.51 -24.58
C ARG A 7 -11.01 3.05 -24.41
N ARG A 8 -9.94 2.62 -25.09
CA ARG A 8 -9.39 1.25 -24.96
C ARG A 8 -8.42 1.09 -23.78
N ARG A 9 -8.13 2.14 -23.03
CA ARG A 9 -7.24 2.12 -21.85
C ARG A 9 -8.02 1.91 -20.55
N GLY A 10 -8.97 0.97 -20.59
CA GLY A 10 -9.87 0.62 -19.49
C GLY A 10 -9.23 -0.34 -18.48
N CYS A 11 -9.66 -0.27 -17.22
CA CYS A 11 -8.84 -0.40 -16.02
C CYS A 11 -8.63 -1.75 -15.29
N VAL A 12 -7.40 -1.90 -14.76
CA VAL A 12 -6.71 -2.85 -13.84
C VAL A 12 -7.49 -3.59 -12.70
N LEU A 13 -8.79 -3.35 -12.51
CA LEU A 13 -9.54 -3.82 -11.32
C LEU A 13 -9.95 -5.29 -11.32
N LEU A 14 -9.81 -6.02 -12.42
CA LEU A 14 -10.59 -7.25 -12.54
C LEU A 14 -9.97 -8.47 -11.85
N VAL A 15 -8.67 -8.45 -11.64
CA VAL A 15 -8.06 -9.41 -10.72
C VAL A 15 -8.66 -9.23 -9.34
N LEU A 16 -8.87 -7.97 -8.91
CA LEU A 16 -9.39 -7.60 -7.58
C LEU A 16 -10.89 -7.84 -7.41
N ALA A 17 -11.66 -7.89 -8.49
CA ALA A 17 -13.11 -7.72 -8.42
C ALA A 17 -13.95 -8.99 -8.63
N LEU A 18 -13.38 -10.09 -9.15
CA LEU A 18 -14.12 -11.35 -9.26
C LEU A 18 -14.24 -12.12 -7.93
N LEU A 19 -13.66 -11.59 -6.85
CA LEU A 19 -13.14 -12.45 -5.80
C LEU A 19 -13.21 -11.93 -4.32
N PRO A 20 -13.79 -10.77 -3.96
CA PRO A 20 -14.19 -10.47 -2.57
C PRO A 20 -15.69 -10.33 -2.37
N CYS A 21 -16.24 -11.19 -1.54
CA CYS A 21 -17.14 -10.80 -0.45
C CYS A 21 -17.09 -11.90 0.62
N VAL A 22 -17.28 -11.54 1.89
CA VAL A 22 -17.37 -12.47 3.03
C VAL A 22 -16.03 -13.07 3.51
N GLN A 23 -15.35 -12.35 4.41
CA GLN A 23 -14.65 -12.97 5.54
C GLN A 23 -14.48 -11.94 6.67
N HIS A 24 -15.57 -11.59 7.33
CA HIS A 24 -15.52 -10.77 8.56
C HIS A 24 -16.23 -11.43 9.76
N ARG A 25 -16.80 -12.63 9.62
CA ARG A 25 -17.62 -13.24 10.69
C ARG A 25 -17.05 -14.44 11.44
N THR A 26 -15.90 -15.02 11.07
CA THR A 26 -15.48 -16.31 11.68
C THR A 26 -14.10 -16.36 12.33
N TRP A 27 -13.27 -15.32 12.31
CA TRP A 27 -11.88 -15.43 12.79
C TRP A 27 -11.54 -14.79 14.14
N LEU A 28 -12.51 -14.19 14.84
CA LEU A 28 -12.29 -13.60 16.16
C LEU A 28 -12.45 -14.57 17.35
N SER A 29 -12.65 -15.89 17.16
CA SER A 29 -12.86 -16.82 18.29
C SER A 29 -12.00 -18.08 18.34
N THR A 30 -10.94 -18.22 17.53
CA THR A 30 -10.12 -19.44 17.53
C THR A 30 -8.62 -19.14 17.48
N ARG A 31 -8.11 -18.52 18.55
CA ARG A 31 -6.71 -18.71 18.97
C ARG A 31 -6.69 -19.25 20.40
N SER A 32 -6.92 -20.56 20.53
CA SER A 32 -6.34 -21.36 21.61
C SER A 32 -6.39 -22.83 21.22
N SER A 33 -5.24 -23.50 21.30
CA SER A 33 -5.06 -24.95 21.26
C SER A 33 -5.26 -25.65 19.92
N VAL A 34 -4.16 -25.94 19.22
CA VAL A 34 -4.01 -27.25 18.56
C VAL A 34 -2.64 -27.83 18.91
N ARG A 35 -2.69 -28.90 19.71
CA ARG A 35 -1.61 -29.84 19.98
C ARG A 35 -1.43 -30.77 18.77
N SER A 36 -0.17 -31.12 18.54
CA SER A 36 0.33 -32.22 17.71
C SER A 36 -0.54 -33.48 17.77
N SER A 37 -0.86 -34.07 16.61
CA SER A 37 -1.11 -35.51 16.43
C SER A 37 -0.95 -35.89 14.96
N SER A 38 0.09 -36.67 14.70
CA SER A 38 0.41 -37.36 13.44
C SER A 38 -0.56 -38.51 13.15
N VAL A 39 -1.00 -38.68 11.90
CA VAL A 39 -1.50 -39.96 11.38
C VAL A 39 -1.02 -40.16 9.94
N LEU A 40 -0.34 -41.28 9.73
CA LEU A 40 0.07 -41.86 8.44
C LEU A 40 -1.14 -42.28 7.60
N CYS A 41 -1.04 -42.12 6.27
CA CYS A 41 -1.53 -43.12 5.30
C CYS A 41 -0.68 -43.08 4.02
N ARG A 42 -0.39 -44.28 3.49
CA ARG A 42 0.48 -44.60 2.34
C ARG A 42 -0.35 -45.15 1.16
N ALA A 43 0.25 -45.04 -0.03
CA ALA A 43 -0.01 -45.74 -1.31
C ALA A 43 -1.21 -45.22 -2.14
N GLN A 44 -1.18 -45.12 -3.48
CA GLN A 44 -0.36 -45.81 -4.49
C GLN A 44 -0.35 -45.05 -5.83
N ALA A 45 0.67 -45.32 -6.65
CA ALA A 45 1.12 -44.61 -7.85
C ALA A 45 0.33 -44.88 -9.16
N ASP A 46 0.52 -44.01 -10.17
CA ASP A 46 1.03 -44.42 -11.50
C ASP A 46 1.47 -43.24 -12.41
N ALA A 47 2.73 -43.33 -12.87
CA ALA A 47 3.38 -42.92 -14.15
C ALA A 47 3.23 -41.47 -14.71
N THR A 48 4.23 -40.78 -15.27
CA THR A 48 5.68 -40.94 -15.54
C THR A 48 6.14 -39.61 -16.17
N LEU A 49 7.24 -39.02 -15.69
CA LEU A 49 8.23 -38.31 -16.52
C LEU A 49 9.50 -38.12 -15.68
N GLU A 50 10.53 -38.88 -16.06
CA GLU A 50 11.84 -38.89 -15.44
C GLU A 50 12.57 -37.57 -15.70
N VAL A 51 12.94 -36.89 -14.61
CA VAL A 51 14.09 -36.00 -14.56
C VAL A 51 14.93 -36.49 -13.38
N GLU A 52 15.87 -37.39 -13.66
CA GLU A 52 16.96 -37.72 -12.74
C GLU A 52 17.87 -36.50 -12.62
N CYS A 53 17.63 -35.61 -11.64
CA CYS A 53 18.64 -34.67 -11.14
C CYS A 53 18.31 -34.27 -9.68
N LEU A 54 19.28 -34.59 -8.78
CA LEU A 54 19.50 -34.07 -7.42
C LEU A 54 18.55 -34.54 -6.30
N GLU A 55 18.84 -35.73 -5.77
CA GLU A 55 18.33 -36.21 -4.48
C GLU A 55 19.35 -35.94 -3.35
N ASP A 56 19.39 -34.73 -2.79
CA ASP A 56 19.77 -34.58 -1.37
C ASP A 56 18.51 -34.28 -0.54
N PRO A 57 17.92 -35.30 0.11
CA PRO A 57 16.71 -35.16 0.89
C PRO A 57 16.82 -34.11 2.01
N ALA A 58 18.03 -33.84 2.52
CA ALA A 58 18.22 -32.92 3.63
C ALA A 58 18.12 -31.44 3.21
N ALA A 59 18.66 -31.09 2.04
CA ALA A 59 18.56 -29.73 1.48
C ALA A 59 17.10 -29.40 1.11
N ILE A 60 16.40 -30.35 0.46
CA ILE A 60 14.99 -30.21 0.08
C ILE A 60 14.11 -30.06 1.32
N GLN A 61 14.35 -30.86 2.36
CA GLN A 61 13.61 -30.78 3.62
C GLN A 61 13.87 -29.44 4.33
N TRP A 62 15.11 -28.96 4.36
CA TRP A 62 15.47 -27.65 4.93
C TRP A 62 14.76 -26.49 4.21
N THR A 63 14.72 -26.47 2.87
CA THR A 63 13.94 -25.48 2.11
C THR A 63 12.43 -25.60 2.35
N LYS A 64 11.86 -26.81 2.42
CA LYS A 64 10.42 -27.01 2.65
C LYS A 64 9.99 -26.54 4.04
N ASP A 65 10.80 -26.83 5.07
CA ASP A 65 10.50 -26.49 6.45
C ASP A 65 10.59 -24.97 6.74
N GLN A 66 11.27 -24.20 5.88
CA GLN A 66 11.40 -22.73 5.95
C GLN A 66 10.39 -21.99 5.05
N GLY A 67 9.38 -22.67 4.51
CA GLY A 67 8.42 -22.06 3.57
C GLY A 67 9.01 -21.77 2.18
N ALA A 68 10.19 -22.33 1.87
CA ALA A 68 10.86 -22.15 0.59
C ALA A 68 10.35 -23.08 -0.53
N ALA A 69 9.23 -23.78 -0.32
CA ALA A 69 8.65 -24.69 -1.32
C ALA A 69 8.22 -23.97 -2.61
N SER A 70 7.85 -22.68 -2.53
CA SER A 70 7.61 -21.83 -3.72
C SER A 70 8.89 -21.39 -4.44
N TRP A 71 10.07 -21.63 -3.85
CA TRP A 71 11.36 -21.18 -4.37
C TRP A 71 12.04 -22.27 -5.19
N LEU A 72 11.83 -23.56 -4.87
CA LEU A 72 12.32 -24.69 -5.67
C LEU A 72 11.68 -24.74 -7.07
N GLU A 73 10.38 -24.41 -7.21
CA GLU A 73 9.70 -24.32 -8.52
C GLU A 73 10.20 -23.17 -9.42
N LEU A 74 10.94 -22.21 -8.85
CA LEU A 74 11.51 -21.05 -9.56
C LEU A 74 13.05 -21.12 -9.68
N LEU A 75 13.64 -22.23 -9.25
CA LEU A 75 15.08 -22.50 -9.23
C LEU A 75 15.49 -23.64 -10.15
N GLU A 76 14.57 -24.17 -10.98
CA GLU A 76 14.86 -25.21 -11.98
C GLU A 76 16.01 -24.84 -12.95
N ASP A 77 16.42 -23.57 -13.02
CA ASP A 77 17.48 -23.07 -13.92
C ASP A 77 18.68 -22.38 -13.21
N SER A 78 18.90 -22.57 -11.90
CA SER A 78 20.01 -21.91 -11.19
C SER A 78 21.06 -22.88 -10.67
N ASP A 79 22.02 -23.25 -11.54
CA ASP A 79 23.26 -23.97 -11.18
C ASP A 79 23.98 -23.36 -9.96
N ALA A 80 23.82 -22.05 -9.73
CA ALA A 80 24.43 -21.31 -8.64
C ALA A 80 23.81 -21.57 -7.25
N VAL A 81 22.55 -22.03 -7.16
CA VAL A 81 21.92 -22.39 -5.88
C VAL A 81 22.23 -23.83 -5.51
N ILE A 82 22.38 -24.70 -6.51
CA ILE A 82 22.82 -26.10 -6.34
C ILE A 82 24.28 -26.14 -5.85
N GLU A 83 25.19 -25.33 -6.42
CA GLU A 83 26.57 -25.21 -5.91
C GLU A 83 26.67 -24.59 -4.51
N ALA A 84 25.66 -23.82 -4.08
CA ALA A 84 25.66 -23.11 -2.80
C ALA A 84 25.00 -23.89 -1.64
N ALA A 85 24.53 -25.12 -1.88
CA ALA A 85 23.85 -25.96 -0.89
C ALA A 85 24.81 -26.73 0.06
N GLU A 86 26.13 -26.56 -0.06
CA GLU A 86 27.06 -27.06 0.96
C GLU A 86 26.90 -26.27 2.28
N PRO A 87 26.99 -26.91 3.48
CA PRO A 87 26.92 -26.22 4.77
C PRO A 87 27.96 -25.10 4.95
N SER A 88 29.10 -25.18 4.25
CA SER A 88 30.15 -24.15 4.17
C SER A 88 29.71 -22.86 3.45
N SER A 89 28.59 -22.91 2.70
CA SER A 89 28.10 -21.87 1.81
C SER A 89 26.90 -21.09 2.35
N GLU A 90 26.46 -21.34 3.59
CA GLU A 90 25.35 -20.60 4.23
C GLU A 90 25.51 -19.06 4.12
N PRO A 91 26.69 -18.45 4.37
CA PRO A 91 26.84 -16.99 4.21
C PRO A 91 26.68 -16.52 2.76
N ARG A 92 27.04 -17.36 1.78
CA ARG A 92 26.89 -17.07 0.35
C ARG A 92 25.42 -17.19 -0.06
N LEU A 93 24.73 -18.23 0.40
CA LEU A 93 23.29 -18.41 0.16
C LEU A 93 22.48 -17.26 0.76
N ARG A 94 22.74 -16.88 2.02
CA ARG A 94 22.11 -15.71 2.66
C ARG A 94 22.31 -14.42 1.87
N ARG A 95 23.51 -14.18 1.32
CA ARG A 95 23.77 -13.01 0.47
C ARG A 95 22.98 -13.06 -0.84
N LEU A 96 22.90 -14.22 -1.49
CA LEU A 96 22.12 -14.38 -2.72
C LEU A 96 20.62 -14.18 -2.46
N LEU A 97 20.10 -14.71 -1.35
CA LEU A 97 18.72 -14.49 -0.92
C LEU A 97 18.45 -13.02 -0.62
N GLN A 98 19.35 -12.32 0.09
CA GLN A 98 19.24 -10.88 0.32
C GLN A 98 19.28 -10.08 -0.98
N GLN A 99 20.17 -10.41 -1.91
CA GLN A 99 20.25 -9.76 -3.21
C GLN A 99 18.97 -9.95 -4.03
N ARG A 100 18.42 -11.17 -4.04
CA ARG A 100 17.18 -11.50 -4.75
C ARG A 100 15.97 -10.87 -4.08
N ALA A 101 15.83 -10.97 -2.77
CA ALA A 101 14.72 -10.35 -2.04
C ALA A 101 14.78 -8.82 -2.10
N SER A 102 15.99 -8.23 -2.14
CA SER A 102 16.18 -6.81 -2.47
C SER A 102 15.72 -6.52 -3.90
N ALA A 103 16.06 -7.36 -4.87
CA ALA A 103 15.58 -7.21 -6.25
C ALA A 103 14.04 -7.36 -6.37
N GLU A 104 13.43 -8.32 -5.68
CA GLU A 104 11.98 -8.55 -5.64
C GLU A 104 11.25 -7.42 -4.91
N GLY A 105 11.75 -7.00 -3.76
CA GLY A 105 11.27 -5.83 -3.03
C GLY A 105 11.35 -4.55 -3.85
N ALA A 106 12.43 -4.40 -4.63
CA ALA A 106 12.67 -3.29 -5.54
C ALA A 106 11.92 -3.38 -6.88
N LEU A 107 11.20 -4.46 -7.17
CA LEU A 107 10.43 -4.58 -8.41
C LEU A 107 9.48 -3.38 -8.55
N PRO A 108 9.20 -2.88 -9.75
CA PRO A 108 8.07 -2.00 -9.96
C PRO A 108 6.77 -2.61 -9.43
N ALA A 109 5.90 -1.80 -8.84
CA ALA A 109 4.63 -2.30 -8.28
C ALA A 109 3.76 -2.99 -9.35
N SER A 110 3.79 -2.49 -10.58
CA SER A 110 3.15 -3.12 -11.74
C SER A 110 3.73 -4.49 -12.08
N LEU A 111 5.06 -4.63 -12.03
CA LEU A 111 5.75 -5.89 -12.28
C LEU A 111 5.50 -6.90 -11.16
N ALA A 112 5.47 -6.47 -9.90
CA ALA A 112 5.14 -7.33 -8.78
C ALA A 112 3.76 -8.02 -8.97
N VAL A 113 2.74 -7.27 -9.39
CA VAL A 113 1.41 -7.83 -9.71
C VAL A 113 1.47 -8.79 -10.90
N ARG A 114 2.15 -8.40 -11.98
CA ARG A 114 2.31 -9.25 -13.18
C ARG A 114 2.98 -10.59 -12.87
N HIS A 115 3.95 -10.59 -11.98
CA HIS A 115 4.74 -11.77 -11.59
C HIS A 115 4.16 -12.55 -10.41
N SER A 116 3.09 -12.06 -9.77
CA SER A 116 2.45 -12.74 -8.64
C SER A 116 2.00 -14.16 -9.02
N PRO A 117 2.53 -15.21 -8.38
CA PRO A 117 2.17 -16.60 -8.69
C PRO A 117 0.66 -16.85 -8.51
N ALA A 118 0.10 -16.37 -7.40
CA ALA A 118 -1.33 -16.51 -7.09
C ALA A 118 -2.21 -15.87 -8.19
N LEU A 119 -1.87 -14.65 -8.62
CA LEU A 119 -2.66 -13.95 -9.64
C LEU A 119 -2.48 -14.57 -11.02
N ARG A 120 -1.25 -14.98 -11.39
CA ARG A 120 -1.02 -15.65 -12.68
C ARG A 120 -1.80 -16.97 -12.77
N ARG A 121 -1.84 -17.75 -11.70
CA ARG A 121 -2.65 -18.99 -11.64
C ARG A 121 -4.14 -18.70 -11.83
N ALA A 122 -4.68 -17.74 -11.07
CA ALA A 122 -6.07 -17.32 -11.21
C ALA A 122 -6.42 -16.82 -12.62
N VAL A 123 -5.57 -15.99 -13.22
CA VAL A 123 -5.79 -15.47 -14.58
C VAL A 123 -5.75 -16.57 -15.63
N ARG A 124 -4.86 -17.57 -15.49
CA ARG A 124 -4.86 -18.73 -16.39
C ARG A 124 -6.19 -19.47 -16.33
N ILE A 125 -6.70 -19.74 -15.14
CA ILE A 125 -8.00 -20.42 -14.94
C ILE A 125 -9.13 -19.61 -15.61
N LEU A 126 -9.18 -18.30 -15.39
CA LEU A 126 -10.20 -17.43 -15.96
C LEU A 126 -10.09 -17.29 -17.49
N ARG A 127 -8.87 -17.24 -18.02
CA ARG A 127 -8.62 -17.26 -19.46
C ARG A 127 -9.08 -18.59 -20.07
N ASP A 128 -8.82 -19.71 -19.40
CA ASP A 128 -9.20 -21.02 -19.91
C ASP A 128 -10.73 -21.18 -19.88
N LEU A 129 -11.42 -20.64 -18.88
CA LEU A 129 -12.88 -20.51 -18.85
C LEU A 129 -13.42 -19.62 -19.99
N HIS A 130 -12.67 -18.59 -20.42
CA HIS A 130 -13.05 -17.77 -21.57
C HIS A 130 -12.94 -18.55 -22.89
N ARG A 131 -11.93 -19.42 -23.01
CA ARG A 131 -11.72 -20.24 -24.21
C ARG A 131 -12.75 -21.35 -24.34
N ASP A 132 -13.28 -21.84 -23.22
CA ASP A 132 -14.33 -22.84 -23.21
C ASP A 132 -15.67 -22.28 -23.70
N GLU A 133 -16.38 -23.05 -24.51
CA GLU A 133 -17.77 -22.79 -24.92
C GLU A 133 -18.05 -21.34 -25.39
N GLY A 134 -17.07 -20.71 -26.04
CA GLY A 134 -17.19 -19.32 -26.52
C GLY A 134 -17.24 -18.27 -25.42
N GLY A 135 -16.71 -18.57 -24.23
CA GLY A 135 -16.62 -17.65 -23.10
C GLY A 135 -17.88 -17.53 -22.26
N ARG A 136 -18.90 -18.35 -22.53
CA ARG A 136 -20.10 -18.45 -21.70
C ARG A 136 -19.78 -18.76 -20.23
N PRO A 137 -18.90 -19.72 -19.88
CA PRO A 137 -18.62 -20.05 -18.48
C PRO A 137 -18.04 -18.87 -17.70
N LEU A 138 -17.16 -18.09 -18.33
CA LEU A 138 -16.61 -16.87 -17.71
C LEU A 138 -17.70 -15.81 -17.50
N ASN A 139 -18.61 -15.62 -18.46
CA ASN A 139 -19.72 -14.67 -18.31
C ASN A 139 -20.71 -15.09 -17.22
N ASP A 140 -21.08 -16.37 -17.18
CA ASP A 140 -21.97 -16.93 -16.15
C ASP A 140 -21.33 -16.78 -14.76
N LEU A 141 -20.01 -17.01 -14.64
CA LEU A 141 -19.24 -16.76 -13.42
C LEU A 141 -19.29 -15.27 -13.01
N ILE A 142 -19.07 -14.35 -13.95
CA ILE A 142 -19.14 -12.91 -13.70
C ILE A 142 -20.54 -12.54 -13.20
N ASP A 143 -21.60 -13.00 -13.87
CA ASP A 143 -22.98 -12.68 -13.52
C ASP A 143 -23.35 -13.16 -12.11
N VAL A 144 -22.96 -14.39 -11.77
CA VAL A 144 -23.15 -14.94 -10.41
C VAL A 144 -22.35 -14.13 -9.38
N ALA A 145 -21.09 -13.79 -9.67
CA ALA A 145 -20.26 -13.01 -8.76
C ALA A 145 -20.83 -11.60 -8.53
N LEU A 146 -21.33 -10.94 -9.59
CA LEU A 146 -21.97 -9.63 -9.51
C LEU A 146 -23.24 -9.66 -8.64
N ASP A 147 -24.10 -10.65 -8.84
CA ASP A 147 -25.32 -10.85 -8.05
C ASP A 147 -25.00 -11.11 -6.56
N GLN A 148 -24.00 -11.96 -6.31
CA GLN A 148 -23.52 -12.28 -4.96
C GLN A 148 -22.91 -11.06 -4.24
N MET A 149 -22.05 -10.28 -4.91
CA MET A 149 -21.53 -9.02 -4.39
C MET A 149 -22.64 -8.01 -4.11
N ALA A 150 -23.64 -7.91 -4.99
CA ALA A 150 -24.80 -7.06 -4.80
C ALA A 150 -25.64 -7.47 -3.58
N LYS A 151 -25.62 -8.74 -3.17
CA LYS A 151 -26.24 -9.27 -1.94
C LYS A 151 -25.32 -9.21 -0.71
N GLY A 152 -24.02 -8.99 -0.90
CA GLY A 152 -23.02 -9.06 0.17
C GLY A 152 -22.83 -10.48 0.74
N GLN A 153 -23.16 -11.50 -0.05
CA GLN A 153 -23.05 -12.92 0.30
C GLN A 153 -22.21 -13.59 -0.77
N LEU A 154 -21.28 -14.46 -0.36
CA LEU A 154 -20.46 -15.24 -1.29
C LEU A 154 -20.78 -16.72 -1.07
N ASP A 155 -21.39 -17.34 -2.06
CA ASP A 155 -21.66 -18.77 -2.10
C ASP A 155 -20.69 -19.44 -3.07
N TRP A 156 -19.65 -20.01 -2.48
CA TRP A 156 -18.62 -20.78 -3.19
C TRP A 156 -19.16 -21.96 -3.95
N SER A 157 -20.19 -22.61 -3.42
CA SER A 157 -20.77 -23.79 -4.07
C SER A 157 -21.48 -23.40 -5.37
N GLN A 158 -22.16 -22.25 -5.37
CA GLN A 158 -22.81 -21.70 -6.55
C GLN A 158 -21.79 -21.19 -7.58
N ILE A 159 -20.71 -20.54 -7.14
CA ILE A 159 -19.61 -20.11 -8.02
C ILE A 159 -18.95 -21.33 -8.70
N CYS A 160 -18.68 -22.38 -7.92
CA CYS A 160 -18.08 -23.61 -8.43
C CYS A 160 -19.03 -24.41 -9.34
N SER A 161 -20.35 -24.30 -9.17
CA SER A 161 -21.32 -25.01 -10.00
C SER A 161 -21.45 -24.41 -11.40
N VAL A 162 -21.31 -23.09 -11.54
CA VAL A 162 -21.32 -22.40 -12.85
C VAL A 162 -19.96 -22.43 -13.54
N ALA A 163 -18.88 -22.65 -12.79
CA ALA A 163 -17.52 -22.80 -13.32
C ALA A 163 -16.81 -24.03 -12.72
N PRO A 164 -17.12 -25.27 -13.17
CA PRO A 164 -16.54 -26.49 -12.60
C PRO A 164 -15.01 -26.55 -12.63
N ARG A 165 -14.37 -25.93 -13.62
CA ARG A 165 -12.89 -25.80 -13.64
C ARG A 165 -12.36 -24.96 -12.48
N LEU A 166 -13.10 -23.97 -12.02
CA LEU A 166 -12.73 -23.21 -10.83
C LEU A 166 -12.78 -24.10 -9.57
N ALA A 167 -13.69 -25.06 -9.52
CA ALA A 167 -13.76 -26.04 -8.43
C ALA A 167 -12.53 -26.95 -8.39
N ALA A 168 -12.02 -27.34 -9.57
CA ALA A 168 -10.78 -28.12 -9.69
C ALA A 168 -9.53 -27.33 -9.26
N HIS A 169 -9.62 -25.99 -9.29
CA HIS A 169 -8.56 -25.06 -8.89
C HIS A 169 -8.98 -24.14 -7.72
N ALA A 170 -9.75 -24.70 -6.79
CA ALA A 170 -10.35 -23.91 -5.71
C ALA A 170 -9.27 -23.32 -4.78
N GLU A 171 -8.15 -24.01 -4.56
CA GLU A 171 -7.06 -23.55 -3.71
C GLU A 171 -6.35 -22.33 -4.31
N GLU A 172 -6.02 -22.39 -5.60
CA GLU A 172 -5.38 -21.31 -6.33
C GLU A 172 -6.29 -20.08 -6.43
N ALA A 173 -7.59 -20.31 -6.65
CA ALA A 173 -8.58 -19.24 -6.62
C ALA A 173 -8.67 -18.61 -5.23
N GLN A 174 -8.70 -19.40 -4.17
CA GLN A 174 -8.71 -18.91 -2.79
C GLN A 174 -7.43 -18.16 -2.41
N GLU A 175 -6.27 -18.56 -2.92
CA GLU A 175 -5.02 -17.86 -2.68
C GLU A 175 -5.03 -16.47 -3.35
N ALA A 176 -5.47 -16.40 -4.61
CA ALA A 176 -5.66 -15.11 -5.28
C ALA A 176 -6.64 -14.22 -4.52
N ILE A 177 -7.76 -14.77 -4.06
CA ILE A 177 -8.72 -14.05 -3.20
C ILE A 177 -8.05 -13.51 -1.96
N LYS A 178 -7.30 -14.35 -1.23
CA LYS A 178 -6.62 -13.91 -0.02
C LYS A 178 -5.68 -12.74 -0.29
N LEU A 179 -4.99 -12.74 -1.43
CA LEU A 179 -4.15 -11.61 -1.87
C LEU A 179 -4.99 -10.33 -2.08
N LEU A 180 -6.12 -10.46 -2.76
CA LEU A 180 -6.94 -9.33 -3.22
C LEU A 180 -7.86 -8.75 -2.14
N THR A 181 -8.22 -9.55 -1.14
CA THR A 181 -9.35 -9.27 -0.24
C THR A 181 -8.94 -9.05 1.21
N LEU A 182 -7.94 -9.77 1.68
CA LEU A 182 -7.51 -9.68 3.08
C LEU A 182 -6.65 -8.44 3.32
N GLY A 183 -6.13 -7.79 2.27
CA GLY A 183 -5.42 -6.53 2.38
C GLY A 183 -4.35 -6.56 3.48
N ASN A 184 -4.44 -5.64 4.46
CA ASN A 184 -3.51 -5.54 5.59
C ASN A 184 -3.62 -6.73 6.58
N ASN A 185 -4.67 -7.55 6.53
CA ASN A 185 -4.84 -8.69 7.46
C ASN A 185 -3.88 -9.84 7.17
N MET A 186 -3.14 -9.77 6.07
CA MET A 186 -2.03 -10.67 5.74
C MET A 186 -0.71 -9.92 5.65
N ALA A 187 -0.65 -8.69 6.17
CA ALA A 187 0.61 -8.04 6.42
C ALA A 187 1.19 -8.61 7.72
N GLU A 188 2.47 -8.92 7.68
CA GLU A 188 3.26 -9.25 8.85
C GLU A 188 3.40 -8.00 9.72
N ASP A 189 3.13 -8.12 11.01
CA ASP A 189 3.26 -7.01 11.94
C ASP A 189 4.56 -7.08 12.75
N VAL A 190 5.33 -6.00 12.69
CA VAL A 190 6.57 -5.84 13.43
C VAL A 190 6.38 -4.72 14.45
N ILE A 191 6.51 -5.06 15.74
CA ILE A 191 6.45 -4.08 16.83
C ILE A 191 7.85 -3.54 17.08
N LEU A 192 8.07 -2.26 16.84
CA LEU A 192 9.39 -1.65 16.96
C LEU A 192 9.78 -1.43 18.42
N SER A 193 10.99 -1.83 18.78
CA SER A 193 11.68 -1.42 20.02
C SER A 193 12.48 -0.14 19.81
N GLY A 194 12.84 0.16 18.56
CA GLY A 194 13.60 1.35 18.20
C GLY A 194 13.79 1.47 16.69
N GLY A 195 14.34 2.59 16.25
CA GLY A 195 14.72 2.79 14.86
C GLY A 195 15.54 4.06 14.69
N ASN A 196 16.52 4.01 13.80
CA ASN A 196 17.32 5.15 13.41
C ASN A 196 17.22 5.34 11.89
N GLY A 197 16.37 6.26 11.46
CA GLY A 197 16.03 6.45 10.06
C GLY A 197 15.42 5.18 9.47
N LEU A 198 16.10 4.60 8.49
CA LEU A 198 15.66 3.38 7.79
C LEU A 198 16.06 2.08 8.50
N CYS A 199 16.91 2.14 9.53
CA CYS A 199 17.23 0.97 10.34
C CYS A 199 16.14 0.78 11.40
N ILE A 200 15.60 -0.44 11.49
CA ILE A 200 14.53 -0.80 12.42
C ILE A 200 14.99 -1.92 13.35
N GLU A 201 14.56 -1.83 14.61
CA GLU A 201 14.74 -2.88 15.61
C GLU A 201 13.38 -3.15 16.25
N GLY A 202 13.04 -4.42 16.45
CA GLY A 202 11.72 -4.76 16.97
C GLY A 202 11.51 -6.23 17.27
N ARG A 203 10.24 -6.61 17.33
CA ARG A 203 9.77 -7.96 17.60
C ARG A 203 8.82 -8.40 16.49
N TRP A 204 9.05 -9.61 15.99
CA TRP A 204 8.20 -10.31 15.02
C TRP A 204 8.10 -11.78 15.45
N ASN A 205 6.88 -12.33 15.55
CA ASN A 205 6.65 -13.72 16.02
C ASN A 205 7.43 -14.09 17.30
N ASP A 206 7.40 -13.20 18.30
CA ASP A 206 8.12 -13.35 19.57
C ASP A 206 9.66 -13.32 19.51
N ALA A 207 10.25 -13.23 18.32
CA ALA A 207 11.68 -13.07 18.11
C ALA A 207 12.08 -11.58 18.00
N SER A 208 13.24 -11.24 18.53
CA SER A 208 13.86 -9.93 18.28
C SER A 208 14.42 -9.88 16.86
N ILE A 209 14.14 -8.80 16.14
CA ILE A 209 14.63 -8.61 14.78
C ILE A 209 15.34 -7.26 14.64
N THR A 210 16.33 -7.24 13.76
CA THR A 210 16.99 -6.03 13.27
C THR A 210 16.89 -6.02 11.76
N GLY A 211 16.57 -4.89 11.16
CA GLY A 211 16.46 -4.79 9.72
C GLY A 211 16.73 -3.40 9.17
N ARG A 212 16.88 -3.32 7.86
CA ARG A 212 17.05 -2.07 7.11
C ARG A 212 16.02 -1.96 6.02
N LEU A 213 15.29 -0.85 6.01
CA LEU A 213 14.43 -0.48 4.91
C LEU A 213 15.24 0.19 3.80
N GLU A 214 14.84 -0.04 2.55
CA GLU A 214 15.32 0.69 1.39
C GLU A 214 14.14 1.28 0.64
N ARG A 215 14.40 2.38 -0.08
CA ARG A 215 13.39 3.06 -0.87
C ARG A 215 13.47 2.59 -2.32
N THR A 216 12.34 2.20 -2.90
CA THR A 216 12.22 1.91 -4.33
C THR A 216 12.46 3.19 -5.14
N LYS A 217 13.03 3.04 -6.34
CA LYS A 217 13.27 4.17 -7.25
C LYS A 217 12.00 4.65 -7.96
N GLU A 218 10.92 3.86 -7.89
CA GLU A 218 9.67 4.16 -8.56
C GLU A 218 8.81 5.16 -7.76
N GLU A 219 8.19 6.07 -8.49
CA GLU A 219 7.15 6.95 -7.96
C GLU A 219 5.81 6.21 -8.00
N GLY A 220 5.48 5.47 -6.93
CA GLY A 220 4.09 5.16 -6.59
C GLY A 220 3.40 6.41 -6.01
N TRP A 221 2.08 6.38 -5.86
CA TRP A 221 1.40 7.45 -5.11
C TRP A 221 1.58 7.23 -3.59
N GLY A 222 1.67 5.96 -3.18
CA GLY A 222 1.78 5.58 -1.78
C GLY A 222 3.19 5.77 -1.22
N GLN A 223 3.35 6.70 -0.27
CA GLN A 223 4.61 6.86 0.47
C GLN A 223 5.01 5.60 1.26
N TRP A 224 4.04 4.76 1.66
CA TRP A 224 4.31 3.52 2.39
C TRP A 224 5.00 2.48 1.52
N ALA A 225 4.37 2.08 0.40
CA ALA A 225 4.84 1.01 -0.47
C ALA A 225 6.13 1.34 -1.22
N SER A 226 6.61 2.58 -1.09
CA SER A 226 7.93 3.00 -1.56
C SER A 226 9.07 2.41 -0.72
N PHE A 227 8.81 1.84 0.46
CA PHE A 227 9.84 1.26 1.32
C PHE A 227 9.67 -0.25 1.44
N PHE A 228 10.78 -0.98 1.38
CA PHE A 228 10.81 -2.44 1.54
C PHE A 228 11.95 -2.87 2.45
N LEU A 229 11.83 -4.05 3.07
CA LEU A 229 12.85 -4.61 3.94
C LEU A 229 13.96 -5.24 3.09
N ALA A 230 15.12 -4.59 3.05
CA ALA A 230 16.30 -5.06 2.30
C ALA A 230 17.22 -5.94 3.15
N GLU A 231 17.23 -5.72 4.47
CA GLU A 231 17.98 -6.53 5.44
C GLU A 231 17.05 -6.87 6.61
N GLY A 232 17.12 -8.11 7.13
CA GLY A 232 16.24 -8.59 8.19
C GLY A 232 16.06 -10.11 8.18
N PRO A 233 15.06 -10.62 8.92
CA PRO A 233 14.64 -12.02 8.85
C PRO A 233 14.29 -12.41 7.42
N GLU A 234 14.70 -13.61 7.01
CA GLU A 234 14.61 -14.09 5.62
C GLU A 234 13.16 -14.09 5.11
N GLU A 235 12.23 -14.43 5.97
CA GLU A 235 10.80 -14.48 5.69
C GLU A 235 10.18 -13.10 5.46
N LEU A 236 10.82 -12.03 5.95
CA LEU A 236 10.36 -10.65 5.78
C LEU A 236 11.11 -9.90 4.68
N LEU A 237 12.20 -10.47 4.14
CA LEU A 237 12.97 -9.80 3.10
C LEU A 237 12.08 -9.53 1.87
N GLY A 238 12.30 -8.39 1.23
CA GLY A 238 11.53 -7.92 0.09
C GLY A 238 10.11 -7.44 0.43
N HIS A 239 9.61 -7.66 1.65
CA HIS A 239 8.29 -7.16 2.04
C HIS A 239 8.29 -5.64 2.07
N ARG A 240 7.21 -5.06 1.56
CA ARG A 240 6.95 -3.62 1.51
C ARG A 240 6.18 -3.16 2.71
N MET A 241 6.52 -1.96 3.16
CA MET A 241 5.72 -1.27 4.16
C MET A 241 4.39 -0.84 3.56
N VAL A 242 3.27 -1.27 4.14
CA VAL A 242 1.93 -0.89 3.67
C VAL A 242 1.19 0.02 4.66
N ALA A 243 1.58 -0.02 5.94
CA ALA A 243 1.09 0.88 6.96
C ALA A 243 2.05 0.94 8.15
N CYS A 244 1.89 1.98 8.97
CA CYS A 244 2.47 2.04 10.31
C CYS A 244 1.42 2.59 11.28
N LYS A 245 1.15 1.84 12.35
CA LYS A 245 0.35 2.32 13.47
C LYS A 245 1.29 2.91 14.52
N ARG A 246 1.23 4.24 14.64
CA ARG A 246 2.05 4.98 15.59
C ARG A 246 1.49 4.88 17.01
N THR A 247 2.35 4.63 17.99
CA THR A 247 1.96 4.65 19.41
C THR A 247 1.87 6.07 19.95
N SER A 248 2.77 6.96 19.53
CA SER A 248 2.79 8.34 20.01
C SER A 248 3.48 9.33 19.06
N GLY A 249 2.93 10.55 18.96
CA GLY A 249 3.50 11.67 18.20
C GLY A 249 2.89 11.92 16.82
N GLY A 250 3.55 12.77 16.02
CA GLY A 250 3.05 13.27 14.73
C GLY A 250 3.23 12.29 13.56
N ASN A 251 3.22 12.81 12.33
CA ASN A 251 3.35 12.01 11.11
C ASN A 251 4.61 11.12 11.09
N VAL A 252 4.46 9.90 10.57
CA VAL A 252 5.56 8.93 10.44
C VAL A 252 6.60 9.43 9.44
N PHE A 253 6.15 10.03 8.34
CA PHE A 253 7.03 10.60 7.34
C PHE A 253 7.42 12.03 7.68
N ASN A 254 8.69 12.33 7.50
CA ASN A 254 9.21 13.69 7.56
C ASN A 254 8.71 14.48 6.33
N PRO A 255 8.04 15.63 6.50
CA PRO A 255 7.46 16.38 5.39
C PRO A 255 8.51 16.99 4.44
N LYS A 256 9.77 17.13 4.86
CA LYS A 256 10.86 17.66 4.03
C LYS A 256 11.57 16.57 3.23
N THR A 257 11.83 15.42 3.84
CA THR A 257 12.63 14.35 3.22
C THR A 257 11.78 13.23 2.65
N GLY A 258 10.53 13.08 3.11
CA GLY A 258 9.66 11.95 2.77
C GLY A 258 10.09 10.64 3.42
N GLU A 259 11.16 10.64 4.23
CA GLU A 259 11.65 9.44 4.91
C GLU A 259 10.84 9.16 6.17
N PRO A 260 10.59 7.87 6.49
CA PRO A 260 9.96 7.51 7.74
C PRO A 260 10.92 7.75 8.90
N SER A 261 10.38 8.27 10.00
CA SER A 261 11.06 8.35 11.29
C SER A 261 10.28 7.48 12.25
N PHE A 262 10.84 6.33 12.61
CA PHE A 262 10.18 5.37 13.50
C PHE A 262 10.43 5.65 14.97
N LYS A 263 9.50 5.22 15.82
CA LYS A 263 9.63 5.31 17.28
C LYS A 263 9.41 3.95 17.94
N SER A 264 9.96 3.80 19.14
CA SER A 264 9.64 2.66 19.99
C SER A 264 8.12 2.54 20.20
N GLY A 265 7.62 1.33 20.06
CA GLY A 265 6.22 0.96 20.12
C GLY A 265 5.47 1.06 18.79
N ASP A 266 5.98 1.79 17.79
CA ASP A 266 5.32 1.85 16.47
C ASP A 266 5.17 0.42 15.92
N GLN A 267 4.03 0.12 15.29
CA GLN A 267 3.74 -1.18 14.69
C GLN A 267 3.78 -1.03 13.16
N LEU A 268 4.76 -1.66 12.52
CA LEU A 268 4.90 -1.69 11.06
C LEU A 268 4.12 -2.86 10.50
N TYR A 269 3.46 -2.63 9.36
CA TYR A 269 2.79 -3.67 8.60
C TYR A 269 3.54 -3.86 7.28
N LEU A 270 4.10 -5.06 7.10
CA LEU A 270 4.92 -5.46 5.97
C LEU A 270 4.17 -6.49 5.12
N ALA A 271 4.11 -6.30 3.81
CA ALA A 271 3.40 -7.18 2.89
C ALA A 271 4.25 -7.53 1.68
N MET A 272 4.03 -8.70 1.08
CA MET A 272 4.66 -9.06 -0.19
C MET A 272 4.44 -7.98 -1.27
N PRO A 273 5.39 -7.78 -2.20
CA PRO A 273 5.35 -6.69 -3.18
C PRO A 273 4.04 -6.60 -4.00
N ASP A 274 3.49 -7.74 -4.41
CA ASP A 274 2.25 -7.84 -5.18
C ASP A 274 1.02 -7.39 -4.37
N ARG A 275 0.94 -7.85 -3.12
CA ARG A 275 -0.09 -7.46 -2.16
C ARG A 275 0.01 -5.97 -1.82
N ALA A 276 1.22 -5.46 -1.64
CA ALA A 276 1.43 -4.05 -1.39
C ALA A 276 0.97 -3.18 -2.57
N ALA A 277 1.24 -3.60 -3.81
CA ALA A 277 0.76 -2.92 -5.02
C ALA A 277 -0.79 -2.94 -5.11
N VAL A 278 -1.40 -4.09 -4.82
CA VAL A 278 -2.86 -4.24 -4.73
C VAL A 278 -3.47 -3.33 -3.67
N LEU A 279 -2.85 -3.27 -2.49
CA LEU A 279 -3.26 -2.39 -1.39
C LEU A 279 -3.14 -0.92 -1.75
N GLU A 280 -2.08 -0.54 -2.47
CA GLU A 280 -1.89 0.83 -2.94
C GLU A 280 -3.00 1.26 -3.90
N LEU A 281 -3.37 0.39 -4.86
CA LEU A 281 -4.50 0.61 -5.77
C LEU A 281 -5.82 0.75 -5.01
N ALA A 282 -6.11 -0.17 -4.08
CA ALA A 282 -7.31 -0.12 -3.27
C ALA A 282 -7.38 1.15 -2.41
N THR A 283 -6.25 1.56 -1.83
CA THR A 283 -6.16 2.78 -1.01
C THR A 283 -6.32 4.04 -1.87
N TYR A 284 -5.76 4.07 -3.08
CA TYR A 284 -5.96 5.17 -4.03
C TYR A 284 -7.45 5.33 -4.38
N ASP A 285 -8.14 4.20 -4.58
CA ASP A 285 -9.55 4.17 -4.93
C ASP A 285 -10.46 4.63 -3.78
N GLN A 286 -10.08 4.30 -2.54
CA GLN A 286 -10.76 4.71 -1.29
C GLN A 286 -10.40 6.12 -0.81
N LEU A 287 -9.43 6.78 -1.44
CA LEU A 287 -8.95 8.09 -1.00
C LEU A 287 -10.06 9.16 -0.89
N PRO A 288 -11.05 9.23 -1.82
CA PRO A 288 -12.16 10.18 -1.69
C PRO A 288 -12.97 9.99 -0.40
N GLU A 289 -13.14 8.76 0.08
CA GLU A 289 -13.86 8.46 1.32
C GLU A 289 -13.09 8.95 2.55
N PHE A 290 -11.76 8.99 2.49
CA PHE A 290 -10.93 9.58 3.55
C PHE A 290 -10.87 11.10 3.48
N ALA A 291 -11.20 11.68 2.34
CA ALA A 291 -11.08 13.12 2.07
C ALA A 291 -12.40 13.89 2.31
N VAL A 292 -13.46 13.25 2.85
CA VAL A 292 -14.80 13.84 3.01
C VAL A 292 -14.78 15.15 3.79
N GLU A 293 -14.09 15.20 4.93
CA GLU A 293 -14.02 16.41 5.74
C GLU A 293 -13.24 17.53 5.06
N LEU A 294 -12.17 17.17 4.37
CA LEU A 294 -11.40 18.12 3.60
C LEU A 294 -12.21 18.68 2.43
N ALA A 295 -13.00 17.83 1.78
CA ALA A 295 -13.92 18.21 0.73
C ALA A 295 -14.94 19.23 1.24
N ARG A 296 -15.49 19.02 2.45
CA ARG A 296 -16.37 19.98 3.13
C ARG A 296 -15.66 21.31 3.40
N LEU A 297 -14.45 21.30 3.95
CA LEU A 297 -13.67 22.53 4.21
C LEU A 297 -13.39 23.32 2.92
N LEU A 298 -13.09 22.63 1.82
CA LEU A 298 -12.91 23.26 0.51
C LEU A 298 -14.22 23.88 -0.01
N GLN A 299 -15.38 23.25 0.21
CA GLN A 299 -16.69 23.84 -0.14
C GLN A 299 -16.99 25.10 0.68
N GLU A 300 -16.54 25.16 1.94
CA GLU A 300 -16.69 26.31 2.84
C GLU A 300 -15.73 27.48 2.51
N GLY A 301 -14.94 27.37 1.44
CA GLY A 301 -14.06 28.44 0.97
C GLY A 301 -12.71 28.53 1.69
N VAL A 302 -12.27 27.44 2.36
CA VAL A 302 -10.90 27.38 2.90
C VAL A 302 -9.91 27.36 1.72
N ASP A 303 -9.03 28.36 1.67
CA ASP A 303 -7.97 28.44 0.65
C ASP A 303 -7.12 27.17 0.66
N GLU A 304 -6.85 26.64 -0.52
CA GLU A 304 -6.01 25.47 -0.74
C GLU A 304 -4.62 25.64 -0.10
N LYS A 305 -4.12 26.88 -0.08
CA LYS A 305 -2.84 27.24 0.55
C LYS A 305 -2.86 27.11 2.07
N GLY A 306 -4.03 27.11 2.70
CA GLY A 306 -4.20 26.95 4.15
C GLY A 306 -4.34 25.49 4.60
N ILE A 307 -4.41 24.54 3.66
CA ILE A 307 -4.54 23.13 3.96
C ILE A 307 -3.15 22.50 4.06
N VAL A 308 -2.81 22.04 5.27
CA VAL A 308 -1.61 21.23 5.51
C VAL A 308 -1.99 19.75 5.36
N GLY A 309 -1.83 19.19 4.16
CA GLY A 309 -2.11 17.79 3.87
C GLY A 309 -1.39 17.27 2.62
N PRO A 310 -1.30 15.94 2.42
CA PRO A 310 -0.75 15.38 1.19
C PRO A 310 -1.49 15.89 -0.04
N PRO A 311 -0.81 16.23 -1.15
CA PRO A 311 -1.45 16.78 -2.34
C PRO A 311 -2.52 15.85 -2.92
N GLU A 312 -2.40 14.53 -2.73
CA GLU A 312 -3.34 13.54 -3.20
C GLU A 312 -4.65 13.56 -2.40
N MET A 313 -4.59 13.87 -1.10
CA MET A 313 -5.79 14.08 -0.28
C MET A 313 -6.56 15.32 -0.74
N VAL A 314 -5.86 16.40 -1.11
CA VAL A 314 -6.48 17.61 -1.66
C VAL A 314 -7.12 17.30 -3.02
N GLN A 315 -6.44 16.57 -3.90
CA GLN A 315 -7.00 16.14 -5.18
C GLN A 315 -8.23 15.23 -5.00
N ALA A 316 -8.18 14.30 -4.05
CA ALA A 316 -9.32 13.43 -3.73
C ALA A 316 -10.52 14.23 -3.18
N ALA A 317 -10.27 15.24 -2.34
CA ALA A 317 -11.30 16.13 -1.82
C ALA A 317 -11.97 16.95 -2.94
N LYS A 318 -11.18 17.53 -3.85
CA LYS A 318 -11.68 18.24 -5.04
C LYS A 318 -12.49 17.32 -5.95
N PHE A 319 -11.99 16.10 -6.17
CA PHE A 319 -12.70 15.10 -6.95
C PHE A 319 -14.04 14.75 -6.32
N LEU A 320 -14.11 14.54 -5.00
CA LEU A 320 -15.34 14.27 -4.29
C LEU A 320 -16.36 15.42 -4.46
N ASN A 321 -15.90 16.67 -4.37
CA ASN A 321 -16.76 17.83 -4.64
C ASN A 321 -17.27 17.87 -6.08
N SER A 322 -16.45 17.44 -7.05
CA SER A 322 -16.83 17.45 -8.47
C SER A 322 -17.87 16.40 -8.87
N ILE A 323 -18.07 15.37 -8.05
CA ILE A 323 -19.01 14.27 -8.33
C ILE A 323 -20.28 14.32 -7.48
N LYS A 324 -20.38 15.24 -6.51
CA LYS A 324 -21.43 15.26 -5.48
C LYS A 324 -22.87 15.38 -6.03
N ASP A 325 -23.03 16.05 -7.17
CA ASP A 325 -24.35 16.33 -7.77
C ASP A 325 -24.65 15.43 -8.99
N LEU A 326 -23.81 14.41 -9.22
CA LEU A 326 -23.99 13.45 -10.30
C LEU A 326 -24.94 12.32 -9.89
N ASN A 327 -25.52 11.63 -10.87
CA ASN A 327 -26.25 10.40 -10.56
C ASN A 327 -25.29 9.23 -10.26
N GLU A 328 -25.80 8.14 -9.67
CA GLU A 328 -24.96 7.00 -9.24
C GLU A 328 -24.15 6.37 -10.40
N ALA A 329 -24.70 6.35 -11.62
CA ALA A 329 -24.00 5.79 -12.78
C ALA A 329 -22.84 6.71 -13.23
N GLU A 330 -23.09 8.01 -13.30
CA GLU A 330 -22.07 9.02 -13.61
C GLU A 330 -20.98 9.09 -12.54
N GLU A 331 -21.34 8.98 -11.26
CA GLU A 331 -20.37 8.89 -10.17
C GLU A 331 -19.46 7.67 -10.34
N ALA A 332 -20.04 6.50 -10.62
CA ALA A 332 -19.29 5.27 -10.84
C ALA A 332 -18.33 5.40 -12.04
N GLU A 333 -18.79 5.97 -13.16
CA GLU A 333 -17.96 6.22 -14.34
C GLU A 333 -16.81 7.19 -14.03
N ARG A 334 -17.08 8.30 -13.34
CA ARG A 334 -16.05 9.28 -12.96
C ARG A 334 -15.01 8.69 -12.01
N ARG A 335 -15.44 7.84 -11.07
CA ARG A 335 -14.54 7.14 -10.16
C ARG A 335 -13.70 6.11 -10.90
N LEU A 336 -14.30 5.31 -11.78
CA LEU A 336 -13.55 4.39 -12.64
C LEU A 336 -12.50 5.15 -13.44
N TYR A 337 -12.90 6.22 -14.13
CA TYR A 337 -12.00 7.09 -14.90
C TYR A 337 -10.84 7.62 -14.05
N ARG A 338 -11.10 8.11 -12.83
CA ARG A 338 -10.04 8.54 -11.90
C ARG A 338 -9.07 7.40 -11.57
N PHE A 339 -9.59 6.20 -11.33
CA PHE A 339 -8.79 5.02 -11.04
C PHE A 339 -7.91 4.62 -12.24
N GLU A 340 -8.43 4.65 -13.48
CA GLU A 340 -7.62 4.39 -14.70
C GLU A 340 -6.58 5.46 -14.99
N LYS A 341 -6.86 6.69 -14.55
CA LYS A 341 -5.89 7.78 -14.68
C LYS A 341 -4.82 7.74 -13.60
N SER A 342 -4.89 6.86 -12.60
CA SER A 342 -3.85 6.72 -11.59
C SER A 342 -2.51 6.26 -12.21
N PRO A 343 -1.36 6.77 -11.76
CA PRO A 343 -0.06 6.37 -12.31
C PRO A 343 0.18 4.86 -12.23
N LEU A 344 -0.17 4.25 -11.08
CA LEU A 344 0.01 2.81 -10.86
C LEU A 344 -0.91 1.97 -11.75
N SER A 345 -2.19 2.34 -11.90
CA SER A 345 -3.10 1.63 -12.82
C SER A 345 -2.62 1.71 -14.27
N ARG A 346 -2.07 2.84 -14.73
CA ARG A 346 -1.54 2.94 -16.09
C ARG A 346 -0.34 2.04 -16.32
N ARG A 347 0.65 2.08 -15.42
CA ARG A 347 1.83 1.21 -15.53
C ARG A 347 1.44 -0.25 -15.45
N LEU A 348 0.54 -0.60 -14.54
CA LEU A 348 0.06 -1.97 -14.44
C LEU A 348 -0.70 -2.38 -15.71
N TYR A 349 -1.57 -1.53 -16.26
CA TYR A 349 -2.21 -1.82 -17.54
C TYR A 349 -1.18 -2.08 -18.65
N ASP A 350 -0.19 -1.21 -18.82
CA ASP A 350 0.84 -1.35 -19.84
C ASP A 350 1.65 -2.64 -19.67
N GLU A 351 2.00 -2.99 -18.43
CA GLU A 351 2.69 -4.24 -18.09
C GLU A 351 1.84 -5.48 -18.39
N LEU A 352 0.56 -5.47 -18.02
CA LEU A 352 -0.35 -6.59 -18.25
C LEU A 352 -0.67 -6.76 -19.74
N GLN A 353 -0.78 -5.67 -20.51
CA GLN A 353 -0.96 -5.72 -21.96
C GLN A 353 0.24 -6.33 -22.68
N SER A 354 1.45 -6.21 -22.10
CA SER A 354 2.66 -6.80 -22.67
C SER A 354 2.76 -8.32 -22.46
N ASP A 355 2.00 -8.89 -21.53
CA ASP A 355 1.98 -10.33 -21.25
C ASP A 355 0.80 -10.99 -22.00
N PRO A 356 1.04 -11.97 -22.90
CA PRO A 356 -0.02 -12.56 -23.72
C PRO A 356 -1.16 -13.19 -22.93
N VAL A 357 -0.86 -13.80 -21.77
CA VAL A 357 -1.87 -14.45 -20.92
C VAL A 357 -2.81 -13.40 -20.36
N TRP A 358 -2.24 -12.30 -19.90
CA TRP A 358 -2.97 -11.17 -19.34
C TRP A 358 -3.72 -10.38 -20.40
N ALA A 359 -3.12 -10.12 -21.56
CA ALA A 359 -3.74 -9.37 -22.65
C ALA A 359 -5.01 -10.06 -23.21
N GLU A 360 -4.96 -11.39 -23.33
CA GLU A 360 -6.11 -12.18 -23.77
C GLU A 360 -7.25 -12.13 -22.75
N PHE A 361 -6.94 -12.41 -21.47
CA PHE A 361 -7.90 -12.27 -20.39
C PHE A 361 -8.47 -10.84 -20.32
N TRP A 362 -7.62 -9.83 -20.52
CA TRP A 362 -8.02 -8.43 -20.53
C TRP A 362 -9.06 -8.12 -21.60
N THR A 363 -8.86 -8.66 -22.79
CA THR A 363 -9.76 -8.45 -23.92
C THR A 363 -11.13 -9.06 -23.65
N ALA A 364 -11.16 -10.25 -23.02
CA ALA A 364 -12.39 -10.96 -22.66
C ALA A 364 -13.28 -10.16 -21.69
N ILE A 365 -12.66 -9.51 -20.71
CA ILE A 365 -13.35 -8.90 -19.57
C ILE A 365 -13.65 -7.41 -19.78
N THR A 366 -12.95 -6.75 -20.70
CA THR A 366 -13.06 -5.30 -20.96
C THR A 366 -14.51 -4.81 -21.07
N PRO A 367 -15.42 -5.51 -21.78
CA PRO A 367 -16.82 -5.07 -21.89
C PRO A 367 -17.57 -5.01 -20.56
N ARG A 368 -17.15 -5.80 -19.55
CA ARG A 368 -17.83 -5.93 -18.25
C ARG A 368 -17.16 -5.11 -17.13
N ILE A 369 -16.04 -4.43 -17.40
CA ILE A 369 -15.28 -3.67 -16.39
C ILE A 369 -16.16 -2.68 -15.60
N PRO A 370 -17.04 -1.86 -16.22
CA PRO A 370 -17.83 -0.89 -15.47
C PRO A 370 -18.76 -1.54 -14.43
N GLU A 371 -19.40 -2.65 -14.79
CA GLU A 371 -20.31 -3.40 -13.91
C GLU A 371 -19.53 -4.01 -12.74
N ILE A 372 -18.39 -4.64 -13.05
CA ILE A 372 -17.51 -5.30 -12.10
C ILE A 372 -16.93 -4.30 -11.11
N TYR A 373 -16.46 -3.15 -11.59
CA TYR A 373 -15.98 -2.07 -10.74
C TYR A 373 -17.08 -1.54 -9.80
N LYS A 374 -18.28 -1.29 -10.33
CA LYS A 374 -19.41 -0.80 -9.53
C LYS A 374 -19.74 -1.79 -8.41
N ALA A 375 -19.90 -3.07 -8.74
CA ALA A 375 -20.23 -4.12 -7.77
C ALA A 375 -19.14 -4.27 -6.69
N PHE A 376 -17.87 -4.34 -7.10
CA PHE A 376 -16.72 -4.41 -6.18
C PHE A 376 -16.69 -3.21 -5.23
N ARG A 377 -16.87 -1.99 -5.75
CA ARG A 377 -16.85 -0.78 -4.92
C ARG A 377 -17.98 -0.80 -3.90
N GLN A 378 -19.19 -1.18 -4.31
CA GLN A 378 -20.33 -1.31 -3.40
C GLN A 378 -20.05 -2.37 -2.31
N ALA A 379 -19.55 -3.55 -2.69
CA ALA A 379 -19.15 -4.60 -1.76
C ALA A 379 -18.08 -4.12 -0.75
N MET A 380 -17.05 -3.45 -1.24
CA MET A 380 -15.96 -2.88 -0.45
C MET A 380 -16.49 -1.88 0.58
N LEU A 381 -17.33 -0.92 0.17
CA LEU A 381 -17.91 0.11 1.05
C LEU A 381 -18.87 -0.48 2.10
N ARG A 382 -19.55 -1.59 1.79
CA ARG A 382 -20.37 -2.32 2.78
C ARG A 382 -19.51 -3.05 3.81
N SER A 383 -18.41 -3.65 3.36
CA SER A 383 -17.51 -4.43 4.22
C SER A 383 -16.70 -3.55 5.18
N ARG A 384 -16.36 -2.34 4.73
CA ARG A 384 -15.74 -1.30 5.55
C ARG A 384 -16.70 -0.11 5.57
N PRO A 385 -17.76 -0.15 6.40
CA PRO A 385 -18.57 1.05 6.59
C PRO A 385 -17.59 2.14 7.00
N ALA A 386 -17.55 3.24 6.24
CA ALA A 386 -16.56 4.29 6.38
C ALA A 386 -16.28 4.48 7.86
N GLN A 387 -15.15 3.92 8.33
CA GLN A 387 -14.78 4.11 9.71
C GLN A 387 -14.76 5.63 9.80
N ARG A 388 -15.47 6.18 10.79
CA ARG A 388 -15.18 7.51 11.27
C ARG A 388 -13.73 7.41 11.76
N MET A 389 -12.77 7.40 10.84
CA MET A 389 -11.43 7.84 11.11
C MET A 389 -11.69 9.21 11.65
N GLU A 390 -11.59 9.34 12.97
CA GLU A 390 -11.58 10.66 13.58
C GLU A 390 -10.61 11.45 12.73
N PRO A 391 -11.08 12.53 12.10
CA PRO A 391 -10.25 13.28 11.19
C PRO A 391 -8.94 13.53 11.90
N ARG A 392 -7.84 13.04 11.33
CA ARG A 392 -6.52 13.53 11.71
C ARG A 392 -6.67 15.03 11.57
N ARG A 393 -6.74 15.73 12.70
CA ARG A 393 -7.14 17.14 12.77
C ARG A 393 -6.39 17.86 11.66
N VAL A 394 -7.10 18.18 10.58
CA VAL A 394 -6.58 19.10 9.58
C VAL A 394 -6.66 20.43 10.31
N SER A 395 -5.60 20.76 11.04
CA SER A 395 -5.50 22.04 11.72
C SER A 395 -5.34 23.07 10.63
N VAL A 396 -6.45 23.66 10.20
CA VAL A 396 -6.44 24.88 9.40
C VAL A 396 -5.83 25.93 10.31
N LEU A 397 -4.53 26.16 10.16
CA LEU A 397 -3.84 27.21 10.89
C LEU A 397 -4.26 28.54 10.25
N ARG A 398 -5.42 29.07 10.65
CA ARG A 398 -5.81 30.43 10.31
C ARG A 398 -4.91 31.37 11.12
N ILE A 399 -3.70 31.62 10.62
CA ILE A 399 -2.86 32.69 11.16
C ILE A 399 -3.58 33.99 10.81
N ASN A 400 -4.24 34.59 11.79
CA ASN A 400 -4.77 35.93 11.65
C ASN A 400 -3.56 36.89 11.62
N VAL A 401 -3.02 37.14 10.43
CA VAL A 401 -1.83 37.98 10.22
C VAL A 401 -2.03 39.37 10.83
N LEU A 402 -3.25 39.93 10.78
CA LEU A 402 -3.60 41.18 11.46
C LEU A 402 -3.51 41.08 12.98
N GLY A 403 -3.94 39.94 13.54
CA GLY A 403 -3.80 39.66 14.98
C GLY A 403 -2.34 39.48 15.42
N VAL A 404 -1.52 38.81 14.61
CA VAL A 404 -0.08 38.65 14.87
C VAL A 404 0.67 39.98 14.75
N LEU A 405 0.38 40.78 13.71
CA LEU A 405 0.92 42.13 13.56
C LEU A 405 0.47 43.07 14.67
N GLY A 406 -0.80 42.99 15.09
CA GLY A 406 -1.33 43.73 16.23
C GLY A 406 -0.64 43.35 17.54
N LEU A 407 -0.42 42.06 17.79
CA LEU A 407 0.32 41.57 18.95
C LEU A 407 1.77 42.07 18.94
N LEU A 408 2.46 42.00 17.80
CA LEU A 408 3.82 42.51 17.64
C LEU A 408 3.90 44.03 17.86
N ALA A 409 2.90 44.78 17.40
CA ALA A 409 2.82 46.21 17.64
C ALA A 409 2.63 46.53 19.14
N ILE A 410 1.78 45.77 19.85
CA ILE A 410 1.60 45.92 21.30
C ILE A 410 2.89 45.57 22.04
N VAL A 411 3.54 44.45 21.70
CA VAL A 411 4.82 44.06 22.31
C VAL A 411 5.90 45.12 22.05
N GLY A 412 5.97 45.64 20.83
CA GLY A 412 6.86 46.74 20.47
C GLY A 412 6.57 48.02 21.25
N ALA A 413 5.30 48.39 21.42
CA ALA A 413 4.88 49.55 22.20
C ALA A 413 5.20 49.39 23.69
N VAL A 414 5.00 48.20 24.27
CA VAL A 414 5.35 47.88 25.65
C VAL A 414 6.87 47.90 25.84
N ALA A 415 7.63 47.32 24.92
CA ALA A 415 9.09 47.36 24.96
C ALA A 415 9.63 48.79 24.85
N TRP A 416 9.03 49.62 23.98
CA TRP A 416 9.38 51.03 23.85
C TRP A 416 9.01 51.84 25.11
N ALA A 417 7.83 51.62 25.70
CA ALA A 417 7.42 52.26 26.94
C ALA A 417 8.31 51.84 28.12
N ALA A 418 8.68 50.56 28.21
CA ALA A 418 9.64 50.07 29.21
C ALA A 418 11.02 50.70 29.00
N TRP A 419 11.50 50.80 27.76
CA TRP A 419 12.75 51.49 27.44
C TRP A 419 12.73 52.95 27.90
N GLN A 420 11.66 53.70 27.62
CA GLN A 420 11.49 55.09 28.09
C GLN A 420 11.46 55.18 29.62
N PHE A 421 10.87 54.20 30.29
CA PHE A 421 10.77 54.18 31.75
C PHE A 421 12.11 53.84 32.44
N PHE A 422 12.90 52.93 31.86
CA PHE A 422 14.19 52.50 32.42
C PHE A 422 15.38 53.34 31.91
N HIS A 423 15.22 54.09 30.82
CA HIS A 423 16.18 55.06 30.32
C HIS A 423 15.54 56.44 30.25
N PRO A 424 15.33 57.10 31.41
CA PRO A 424 14.88 58.47 31.42
C PRO A 424 15.83 59.32 30.58
N SER A 425 15.25 60.17 29.74
CA SER A 425 15.95 61.09 28.84
C SER A 425 17.12 61.76 29.56
N VAL A 426 18.31 61.67 28.96
CA VAL A 426 19.56 62.32 29.40
C VAL A 426 19.48 63.84 29.19
N THR A 427 18.45 64.48 29.75
CA THR A 427 18.22 65.93 29.61
C THR A 427 18.43 66.71 30.90
N GLU A 428 18.50 66.06 32.07
CA GLU A 428 18.81 66.76 33.33
C GLU A 428 20.31 66.69 33.74
N GLU A 429 21.06 65.65 33.37
CA GLU A 429 22.51 65.60 33.67
C GLU A 429 23.40 66.38 32.67
N ALA A 430 22.85 66.75 31.51
CA ALA A 430 23.60 67.53 30.50
C ALA A 430 23.74 69.02 30.83
N GLN A 431 23.07 69.54 31.87
CA GLN A 431 23.17 70.95 32.28
C GLN A 431 24.30 71.24 33.29
N ASN A 432 25.02 70.22 33.77
CA ASN A 432 26.09 70.37 34.78
C ASN A 432 27.50 70.01 34.27
N LEU A 433 27.72 69.92 32.94
CA LEU A 433 29.08 69.74 32.43
C LEU A 433 29.81 71.10 32.36
N PRO A 434 30.99 71.24 33.01
CA PRO A 434 31.74 72.49 32.97
C PRO A 434 32.21 72.78 31.54
N LEU A 435 31.82 73.95 31.03
CA LEU A 435 32.27 74.49 29.75
C LEU A 435 33.78 74.76 29.81
N TYR A 436 34.59 73.82 29.31
CA TYR A 436 35.97 74.13 28.93
C TYR A 436 35.96 74.97 27.65
N SER A 437 36.11 76.28 27.79
CA SER A 437 36.41 77.17 26.66
C SER A 437 37.83 76.89 26.17
N LEU A 438 37.97 76.29 24.99
CA LEU A 438 39.23 76.28 24.26
C LEU A 438 39.58 77.72 23.84
N ARG A 439 40.42 78.38 24.63
CA ARG A 439 41.10 79.63 24.26
C ARG A 439 42.20 79.26 23.26
N GLY A 440 41.86 79.29 21.98
CA GLY A 440 42.85 79.20 20.90
C GLY A 440 43.64 80.50 20.82
N GLU A 441 44.89 80.48 21.28
CA GLU A 441 45.87 81.50 20.91
C GLU A 441 46.27 81.28 19.45
N ALA A 442 45.86 82.20 18.58
CA ALA A 442 46.43 82.36 17.25
C ALA A 442 47.32 83.60 17.26
N LYS A 443 48.62 83.35 17.04
CA LYS A 443 49.78 84.23 16.76
C LYS A 443 49.61 85.75 16.84
#